data_AF-A0A919T3U4-F1
#
_entry.id   AF-A0A919T3U4-F1
#
_cell.length_a   1.000
_cell.length_b   1.000
_cell.length_c   1.000
_cell.angle_alpha   90.00
_cell.angle_beta   90.00
_cell.angle_gamma   90.00
#
_symmetry.space_group_name_H-M   'P 1'
#
loop_
_entity.id
_entity.type
_entity.pdbx_description
1 polymer ?
#
loop_
_entity_poly.entity_id
_entity_poly.type
_entity_poly.pdbx_seq_one_letter_code
_entity_poly.pdbx_strand_id
1 'polypeptide(L)'
;MTNPDFLRGPWLAVLADQYGYVFSSFDVAREETDDAEEFRVSIVRGTAAPSEDDDTLRLPGTFQSGDQIFELDGLYLDGDGDTSTSAEARFAQAQAMATGLNAAGAA
;
A
#
# COMPACT_ATOMS: atom_id res chain seq x y z
N MET A 1 -8.64 20.03 -14.33
CA MET A 1 -9.29 19.07 -13.41
C MET A 1 -8.35 18.88 -12.24
N THR A 2 -8.79 19.24 -11.03
CA THR A 2 -8.06 18.96 -9.79
C THR A 2 -8.26 17.48 -9.53
N ASN A 3 -7.24 16.66 -9.81
CA ASN A 3 -7.29 15.26 -9.40
C ASN A 3 -7.30 15.28 -7.87
N PRO A 4 -8.32 14.75 -7.17
CA PRO A 4 -8.29 14.72 -5.72
C PRO A 4 -7.12 13.82 -5.32
N ASP A 5 -6.23 14.32 -4.48
CA ASP A 5 -5.07 13.54 -4.10
C ASP A 5 -5.42 12.64 -2.90
N PHE A 6 -5.78 11.39 -3.17
CA PHE A 6 -6.38 10.51 -2.16
C PHE A 6 -5.42 10.01 -1.08
N LEU A 7 -4.10 10.02 -1.35
CA LEU A 7 -3.05 9.66 -0.37
C LEU A 7 -2.11 10.84 -0.04
N ARG A 8 -2.42 12.07 -0.48
CA ARG A 8 -1.56 13.22 -0.16
C ARG A 8 -1.74 13.61 1.29
N GLY A 9 -0.62 13.69 2.00
CA GLY A 9 -0.58 14.15 3.38
C GLY A 9 0.50 13.43 4.18
N PRO A 10 0.17 12.82 5.33
CA PRO A 10 1.12 12.02 6.09
C PRO A 10 1.55 10.78 5.30
N TRP A 11 2.71 10.23 5.65
CA TRP A 11 3.13 8.89 5.28
C TRP A 11 2.12 7.85 5.76
N LEU A 12 1.82 6.88 4.90
CA LEU A 12 0.89 5.79 5.17
C LEU A 12 1.49 4.47 4.69
N ALA A 13 1.21 3.38 5.39
CA ALA A 13 1.46 2.05 4.84
C ALA A 13 0.24 1.64 3.99
N VAL A 14 0.49 1.07 2.83
CA VAL A 14 -0.54 0.56 1.92
C VAL A 14 -0.21 -0.87 1.53
N LEU A 15 -1.27 -1.68 1.42
CA LEU A 15 -1.22 -3.00 0.82
C LEU A 15 -1.64 -2.87 -0.63
N ALA A 16 -0.81 -3.31 -1.56
CA ALA A 16 -1.13 -3.27 -2.98
C ALA A 16 -0.81 -4.58 -3.69
N ASP A 17 -1.52 -4.89 -4.78
CA ASP A 17 -1.19 -6.02 -5.64
C ASP A 17 -0.08 -5.67 -6.64
N GLN A 18 0.24 -6.63 -7.50
CA GLN A 18 1.20 -6.48 -8.60
C GLN A 18 0.80 -5.45 -9.67
N TYR A 19 -0.47 -5.05 -9.74
CA TYR A 19 -1.00 -4.06 -10.68
C TYR A 19 -1.12 -2.65 -10.08
N GLY A 20 -0.83 -2.53 -8.78
CA GLY A 20 -0.83 -1.29 -8.01
C GLY A 20 -2.17 -0.94 -7.38
N TYR A 21 -3.16 -1.86 -7.35
CA TYR A 21 -4.41 -1.65 -6.65
C TYR A 21 -4.20 -1.63 -5.15
N VAL A 22 -4.73 -0.64 -4.47
CA VAL A 22 -4.56 -0.41 -3.03
C VAL A 22 -5.78 -0.93 -2.28
N PHE A 23 -5.53 -1.79 -1.31
CA PHE A 23 -6.56 -2.41 -0.50
C PHE A 23 -6.64 -1.76 0.89
N SER A 24 -7.85 -1.65 1.41
CA SER A 24 -8.13 -1.03 2.72
C SER A 24 -7.85 -1.97 3.89
N SER A 25 -7.89 -3.29 3.67
CA SER A 25 -7.56 -4.33 4.63
C SER A 25 -7.09 -5.61 3.94
N PHE A 26 -6.51 -6.51 4.74
CA PHE A 26 -6.17 -7.86 4.30
C PHE A 26 -7.39 -8.70 3.94
N ASP A 27 -8.51 -8.50 4.62
CA ASP A 27 -9.74 -9.24 4.34
C ASP A 27 -10.27 -8.86 2.95
N VAL A 28 -10.31 -7.56 2.63
CA VAL A 28 -10.70 -7.08 1.30
C VAL A 28 -9.71 -7.58 0.24
N ALA A 29 -8.41 -7.53 0.53
CA ALA A 29 -7.41 -8.05 -0.40
C ALA A 29 -7.58 -9.55 -0.69
N ARG A 30 -7.92 -10.36 0.33
CA ARG A 30 -8.19 -11.80 0.17
C ARG A 30 -9.50 -12.10 -0.57
N GLU A 31 -10.53 -11.27 -0.37
CA GLU A 31 -11.83 -11.45 -1.02
C GLU A 31 -11.81 -11.05 -2.50
N GLU A 32 -11.00 -10.04 -2.85
CA GLU A 32 -10.97 -9.43 -4.19
C GLU A 32 -9.95 -10.08 -5.14
N THR A 33 -8.97 -10.84 -4.65
CA THR A 33 -8.01 -11.57 -5.48
C THR A 33 -8.24 -13.08 -5.42
N ASP A 34 -8.35 -13.75 -6.57
CA ASP A 34 -8.28 -15.21 -6.66
C ASP A 34 -6.91 -15.73 -6.14
N ASP A 35 -6.88 -16.97 -5.63
CA ASP A 35 -5.76 -17.65 -4.92
C ASP A 35 -4.32 -17.16 -5.24
N ALA A 36 -3.56 -16.92 -4.16
CA ALA A 36 -2.10 -16.84 -4.09
C ALA A 36 -1.39 -15.80 -4.99
N GLU A 37 -1.97 -14.60 -5.17
CA GLU A 37 -1.21 -13.48 -5.73
C GLU A 37 -0.24 -12.86 -4.70
N GLU A 38 0.94 -12.45 -5.17
CA GLU A 38 1.93 -11.75 -4.35
C GLU A 38 1.52 -10.28 -4.18
N PHE A 39 1.34 -9.87 -2.94
CA PHE A 39 1.05 -8.50 -2.55
C PHE A 39 2.31 -7.78 -2.13
N ARG A 40 2.32 -6.46 -2.23
CA ARG A 40 3.40 -5.60 -1.78
C ARG A 40 2.92 -4.71 -0.66
N VAL A 41 3.71 -4.65 0.41
CA VAL A 41 3.55 -3.61 1.43
C VAL A 41 4.50 -2.48 1.12
N SER A 42 3.93 -1.29 0.98
CA SER A 42 4.67 -0.07 0.65
C SER A 42 4.37 1.03 1.66
N ILE A 43 5.35 1.85 1.99
CA ILE A 43 5.14 3.10 2.71
C ILE A 43 5.11 4.23 1.68
N VAL A 44 3.97 4.90 1.57
CA VAL A 44 3.72 5.91 0.56
C VAL A 44 3.42 7.26 1.18
N ARG A 45 3.82 8.30 0.47
CA ARG A 45 3.37 9.67 0.65
C ARG A 45 3.20 10.26 -0.73
N GLY A 46 1.99 10.35 -1.23
CA GLY A 46 1.80 10.75 -2.63
C GLY A 46 0.38 10.61 -3.12
N THR A 47 0.19 10.45 -4.43
CA THR A 47 -1.15 10.48 -5.03
C THR A 47 -1.53 9.09 -5.52
N ALA A 48 -2.57 8.47 -4.94
CA ALA A 48 -3.31 7.40 -5.60
C ALA A 48 -4.52 8.01 -6.33
N ALA A 49 -4.94 7.39 -7.43
CA ALA A 49 -6.14 7.77 -8.17
C ALA A 49 -7.19 6.65 -8.05
N PRO A 50 -8.50 6.95 -8.16
CA PRO A 50 -9.51 5.92 -8.30
C PRO A 50 -9.21 5.09 -9.55
N SER A 51 -9.45 3.78 -9.47
CA SER A 51 -9.48 2.92 -10.64
C SER A 51 -10.57 3.38 -11.60
N GLU A 52 -10.38 3.14 -12.90
CA GLU A 52 -11.43 3.39 -13.91
C GLU A 52 -12.56 2.37 -13.81
N ASP A 53 -12.26 1.17 -13.30
CA ASP A 53 -13.16 0.02 -13.29
C ASP A 53 -13.85 -0.20 -11.92
N ASP A 54 -13.31 0.36 -10.83
CA ASP A 54 -13.77 0.11 -9.45
C ASP A 54 -13.59 1.34 -8.54
N ASP A 55 -14.35 1.41 -7.43
CA ASP A 55 -14.18 2.43 -6.36
C ASP A 55 -12.88 2.25 -5.54
N THR A 56 -11.96 1.42 -6.02
CA THR A 56 -10.67 1.10 -5.40
C THR A 56 -9.61 2.11 -5.82
N LEU A 57 -8.66 2.41 -4.93
CA LEU A 57 -7.53 3.30 -5.25
C LEU A 57 -6.44 2.52 -5.98
N ARG A 58 -5.73 3.18 -6.89
CA ARG A 58 -4.60 2.62 -7.62
C ARG A 58 -3.39 3.56 -7.54
N LEU A 59 -2.23 3.00 -7.24
CA LEU A 59 -0.96 3.70 -7.34
C LEU A 59 -0.66 3.97 -8.83
N PRO A 60 -0.46 5.23 -9.25
CA PRO A 60 -0.21 5.54 -10.64
C PRO A 60 1.16 5.00 -11.06
N GLY A 61 1.26 4.47 -12.28
CA GLY A 61 2.55 4.02 -12.85
C GLY A 61 3.58 5.16 -12.99
N THR A 62 3.13 6.41 -12.94
CA THR A 62 3.99 7.60 -12.83
C THR A 62 3.56 8.44 -11.64
N PHE A 63 4.44 8.52 -10.64
CA PHE A 63 4.27 9.36 -9.47
C PHE A 63 4.40 10.86 -9.80
N GLN A 64 3.60 11.69 -9.14
CA GLN A 64 3.70 13.14 -9.30
C GLN A 64 4.94 13.70 -8.57
N SER A 65 5.34 14.93 -8.90
CA SER A 65 6.43 15.60 -8.17
C SER A 65 6.08 15.74 -6.69
N GLY A 66 6.93 15.19 -5.82
CA GLY A 66 6.74 15.18 -4.36
C GLY A 66 6.14 13.88 -3.80
N ASP A 67 5.68 12.98 -4.66
CA ASP A 67 5.28 11.63 -4.26
C ASP A 67 6.52 10.79 -3.94
N GLN A 68 6.44 9.95 -2.91
CA GLN A 68 7.50 9.04 -2.48
C GLN A 68 6.89 7.67 -2.12
N ILE A 69 7.59 6.61 -2.50
CA ILE A 69 7.25 5.23 -2.17
C ILE A 69 8.50 4.51 -1.69
N PHE A 70 8.37 3.81 -0.56
CA PHE A 70 9.33 2.83 -0.09
C PHE A 70 8.66 1.46 -0.18
N GLU A 71 9.03 0.68 -1.19
CA GLU A 71 8.65 -0.72 -1.28
C GLU A 71 9.44 -1.49 -0.23
N LEU A 72 8.75 -2.19 0.68
CA LEU A 72 9.40 -2.95 1.73
C LEU A 72 9.70 -4.38 1.27
N ASP A 73 8.66 -5.15 0.96
CA ASP A 73 8.75 -6.56 0.55
C ASP A 73 7.46 -7.04 -0.13
N GLY A 74 7.59 -8.13 -0.90
CA GLY A 74 6.49 -8.97 -1.36
C GLY A 74 5.99 -9.94 -0.28
N LEU A 75 4.69 -10.21 -0.26
CA LEU A 75 3.97 -11.02 0.72
C LEU A 75 2.91 -11.88 0.07
N TYR A 76 2.79 -13.11 0.54
CA TYR A 76 1.65 -13.97 0.23
C TYR A 76 0.66 -13.87 1.38
N LEU A 77 -0.60 -13.54 1.09
CA LEU A 77 -1.64 -13.41 2.13
C LEU A 77 -2.07 -14.76 2.71
N ASP A 78 -1.96 -15.81 1.89
CA ASP A 78 -2.36 -17.17 2.21
C ASP A 78 -1.15 -18.09 2.28
N GLY A 79 -0.16 -17.75 3.11
CA GLY A 79 0.73 -18.70 3.80
C GLY A 79 1.62 -19.67 3.00
N ASP A 80 1.56 -19.73 1.67
CA ASP A 80 2.08 -20.89 0.92
C ASP A 80 3.49 -20.71 0.31
N GLY A 81 4.42 -20.03 1.00
CA GLY A 81 5.80 -19.94 0.49
C GLY A 81 6.94 -19.53 1.42
N ASP A 82 6.73 -18.58 2.34
CA ASP A 82 7.73 -18.25 3.38
C ASP A 82 7.02 -17.67 4.61
N THR A 83 7.04 -18.42 5.70
CA THR A 83 6.26 -18.20 6.92
C THR A 83 7.07 -17.51 8.03
N SER A 84 8.21 -16.89 7.72
CA SER A 84 9.06 -16.30 8.77
C SER A 84 8.42 -15.13 9.52
N THR A 85 7.46 -14.41 8.92
CA THR A 85 6.70 -13.32 9.58
C THR A 85 5.34 -13.17 8.89
N SER A 86 4.24 -13.09 9.66
CA SER A 86 2.90 -12.91 9.08
C SER A 86 2.79 -11.62 8.29
N ALA A 87 2.03 -11.64 7.19
CA ALA A 87 1.78 -10.45 6.36
C ALA A 87 1.22 -9.29 7.20
N GLU A 88 0.34 -9.60 8.14
CA GLU A 88 -0.22 -8.65 9.12
C GLU A 88 0.86 -8.00 9.99
N ALA A 89 1.83 -8.78 10.48
CA ALA A 89 2.91 -8.23 11.30
C ALA A 89 3.83 -7.31 10.48
N ARG A 90 4.12 -7.66 9.22
CA ARG A 90 4.91 -6.80 8.33
C ARG A 90 4.17 -5.50 8.01
N PHE A 91 2.86 -5.56 7.78
CA PHE A 91 2.06 -4.36 7.57
C PHE A 91 1.97 -3.49 8.82
N ALA A 92 1.82 -4.09 10.00
CA ALA A 92 1.89 -3.36 11.26
C ALA A 92 3.25 -2.67 11.46
N GLN A 93 4.34 -3.34 11.10
CA GLN A 93 5.69 -2.75 11.12
C GLN A 93 5.82 -1.57 10.13
N ALA A 94 5.29 -1.73 8.91
CA ALA A 94 5.25 -0.65 7.91
C ALA A 94 4.46 0.57 8.42
N GLN A 95 3.33 0.33 9.08
CA GLN A 95 2.51 1.39 9.66
C GLN A 95 3.25 2.12 10.80
N ALA A 96 4.01 1.40 11.62
CA ALA A 96 4.86 1.99 12.65
C ALA A 96 6.00 2.84 12.03
N MET A 97 6.61 2.38 10.94
CA MET A 97 7.62 3.14 10.19
C MET A 97 7.03 4.42 9.57
N ALA A 98 5.85 4.33 8.94
CA ALA A 98 5.13 5.49 8.41
C ALA A 98 4.83 6.51 9.52
N THR A 99 4.43 6.04 10.69
CA THR A 99 4.21 6.88 11.89
C THR A 99 5.50 7.57 12.33
N GLY A 100 6.63 6.86 12.34
CA GLY A 100 7.95 7.44 12.62
C GLY A 100 8.36 8.51 11.61
N LEU A 101 8.13 8.28 10.32
CA LEU A 101 8.41 9.27 9.26
C LEU A 101 7.56 10.54 9.41
N ASN A 102 6.28 10.39 9.79
CA ASN A 102 5.42 11.52 10.11
C ASN A 102 5.91 12.32 11.31
N ALA A 103 6.31 11.64 12.38
CA ALA A 103 6.86 12.29 13.58
C ALA A 103 8.18 13.02 13.27
N ALA A 104 9.06 12.43 12.46
CA ALA A 104 10.33 13.03 12.07
C ALA A 104 10.15 14.27 11.17
N GLY A 105 9.12 14.28 10.31
CA GLY A 105 8.80 15.43 9.44
C GLY A 105 8.08 16.58 10.15
N ALA A 106 7.60 16.37 11.39
CA ALA A 106 6.95 17.39 12.21
C ALA A 106 7.93 18.12 13.16
N ALA A 107 9.20 17.69 13.19
CA ALA A 107 10.25 18.22 14.06
C ALA A 107 11.08 19.33 13.39
#